data_AF-A0A4Y7TYT4-F1
#
_entry.id   AF-A0A4Y7TYT4-F1
#
_cell.length_a   1.000
_cell.length_b   1.000
_cell.length_c   1.000
_cell.angle_alpha   90.00
_cell.angle_beta   90.00
_cell.angle_gamma   90.00
#
_symmetry.space_group_name_H-M   'P 1'
#
loop_
_entity.id
_entity.type
_entity.pdbx_description
1 polymer ?
#
loop_
_entity_poly.entity_id
_entity_poly.type
_entity_poly.pdbx_seq_one_letter_code
_entity_poly.pdbx_strand_id
1 'polypeptide(L)'
;MPLSRRVTLTDSNGYTILDTYVRPTYHVTDYRSQYTGLNHTHLQTAPSFSQIQDTVSRSIQGNIIVGHRVWDFLSAMGLTHPAIDTRDMALYRPLRRRLKSRFIVDLSTLVRWFLGREIGGGYENSLEAAASSVELYRSFQVPV
;
A
#
# COMPACT_ATOMS: atom_id res chain seq x y z
N MET A 1 -13.82 4.56 12.24
CA MET A 1 -13.09 4.19 11.02
C MET A 1 -11.61 4.05 11.36
N PRO A 2 -10.92 2.97 10.98
CA PRO A 2 -9.47 2.94 11.07
C PRO A 2 -8.92 3.84 9.96
N LEU A 3 -8.47 5.05 10.34
CA LEU A 3 -7.83 6.00 9.45
C LEU A 3 -6.55 5.38 8.90
N SER A 4 -6.53 5.01 7.62
CA SER A 4 -5.26 5.01 6.91
C SER A 4 -4.75 6.45 6.95
N ARG A 5 -3.68 6.69 7.70
CA ARG A 5 -3.22 8.06 7.99
C ARG A 5 -2.41 8.63 6.83
N ARG A 6 -1.92 7.78 5.91
CA ARG A 6 -1.14 8.10 4.72
C ARG A 6 -1.57 7.21 3.57
N VAL A 7 -1.69 7.78 2.38
CA VAL A 7 -2.00 7.08 1.15
C VAL A 7 -0.85 7.28 0.19
N THR A 8 -0.33 6.18 -0.34
CA THR A 8 0.77 6.20 -1.30
C THR A 8 0.40 5.40 -2.54
N LEU A 9 0.61 5.99 -3.71
CA LEU A 9 0.53 5.37 -5.03
C LEU A 9 1.84 5.63 -5.75
N THR A 10 2.39 4.59 -6.37
CA THR A 10 3.54 4.68 -7.26
C THR A 10 3.16 4.19 -8.63
N ASP A 11 3.87 4.67 -9.66
CA ASP A 11 3.80 4.05 -10.97
C ASP A 11 4.52 2.69 -10.97
N SER A 12 4.54 2.03 -12.14
CA SER A 12 5.21 0.74 -12.24
C SER A 12 6.71 0.84 -11.98
N ASN A 13 7.36 1.96 -12.29
CA ASN A 13 8.80 2.15 -12.09
C ASN A 13 9.17 2.53 -10.65
N GLY A 14 8.19 2.71 -9.78
CA GLY A 14 8.39 3.12 -8.39
C GLY A 14 8.43 4.64 -8.20
N TYR A 15 8.10 5.43 -9.22
CA TYR A 15 7.95 6.87 -9.07
C TYR A 15 6.66 7.20 -8.36
N THR A 16 6.72 8.11 -7.39
CA THR A 16 5.57 8.53 -6.58
C THR A 16 4.56 9.30 -7.44
N ILE A 17 3.32 8.80 -7.50
CA ILE A 17 2.17 9.48 -8.09
C ILE A 17 1.42 10.29 -7.02
N LEU A 18 1.20 9.67 -5.86
CA LEU A 18 0.54 10.26 -4.70
C LEU A 18 1.25 9.77 -3.46
N ASP A 19 1.57 10.66 -2.53
CA ASP A 19 2.06 10.29 -1.21
C ASP A 19 1.66 11.37 -0.22
N THR A 20 0.54 11.15 0.48
CA THR A 20 -0.07 12.21 1.29
C THR A 20 -0.73 11.67 2.53
N TYR A 21 -0.74 12.47 3.59
CA TYR A 21 -1.50 12.17 4.80
C TYR A 21 -3.00 12.43 4.59
N VAL A 22 -3.83 11.83 5.44
CA VAL A 22 -5.28 12.05 5.45
C VAL A 22 -5.64 12.93 6.64
N ARG A 23 -6.34 14.04 6.38
CA ARG A 23 -6.83 14.91 7.47
C ARG A 23 -7.88 14.15 8.29
N PRO A 24 -7.65 13.99 9.60
CA PRO A 24 -8.60 13.31 10.46
C PRO A 24 -9.88 14.15 10.61
N THR A 25 -11.03 13.48 10.69
CA THR A 25 -12.34 14.12 10.93
C THR A 25 -12.59 14.43 12.41
N TYR A 26 -11.82 13.80 13.30
CA TYR A 26 -11.90 13.97 14.75
C TYR A 26 -10.52 14.36 15.31
N HIS A 27 -10.52 14.92 16.52
CA HIS A 27 -9.31 15.24 17.24
C HIS A 27 -8.45 13.99 17.48
N VAL A 28 -7.17 14.05 17.13
CA VAL A 28 -6.21 12.97 17.36
C VAL A 28 -5.66 13.09 18.77
N THR A 29 -5.94 12.10 19.62
CA THR A 29 -5.48 12.05 21.01
C THR A 29 -4.07 11.47 21.16
N ASP A 30 -3.67 10.56 20.25
CA ASP A 30 -2.34 9.96 20.21
C ASP A 30 -1.94 9.63 18.77
N TYR A 31 -0.78 10.14 18.34
CA TYR A 31 -0.20 9.95 17.01
C TYR A 31 0.60 8.65 16.90
N ARG A 32 1.02 8.08 18.05
CA ARG A 32 1.91 6.93 18.14
C ARG A 32 3.18 7.13 17.30
N SER A 33 3.76 8.33 17.40
CA SER A 33 4.83 8.83 16.51
C SER A 33 6.03 7.90 16.36
N GLN A 34 6.39 7.17 17.42
CA GLN A 34 7.49 6.19 17.38
C GLN A 34 7.25 5.04 16.38
N TYR A 35 6.00 4.74 16.07
CA TYR A 35 5.62 3.69 15.11
C TYR A 35 5.19 4.26 13.76
N THR A 36 4.52 5.42 13.76
CA THR A 36 3.88 5.98 12.56
C THR A 36 4.71 7.07 11.87
N GLY A 37 5.70 7.64 12.54
CA GLY A 37 6.42 8.84 12.08
C GLY A 37 5.55 10.10 12.04
N LEU A 38 4.32 10.05 12.57
CA LEU A 38 3.37 11.14 12.50
C LEU A 38 3.58 12.19 13.58
N ASN A 39 3.27 13.43 13.23
CA ASN A 39 3.14 14.54 14.17
C ASN A 39 1.89 15.36 13.80
N HIS A 40 1.59 16.36 14.63
CA HIS A 40 0.44 17.24 14.41
C HIS A 40 0.55 18.03 13.10
N THR A 41 1.74 18.53 12.74
CA THR A 41 1.94 19.36 11.55
C THR A 41 1.69 18.59 10.25
N HIS A 42 1.98 17.28 10.21
CA HIS A 42 1.66 16.41 9.08
C HIS A 42 0.15 16.31 8.79
N LEU A 43 -0.69 16.37 9.84
CA LEU A 43 -2.14 16.20 9.68
C LEU A 43 -2.89 17.52 9.51
N GLN A 44 -2.34 18.64 9.98
CA GLN A 44 -2.99 19.95 9.88
C GLN A 44 -3.19 20.41 8.44
N THR A 45 -2.20 20.17 7.58
CA THR A 45 -2.21 20.59 6.17
C THR A 45 -2.65 19.47 5.23
N ALA A 46 -3.00 18.30 5.76
CA ALA A 46 -3.42 17.15 4.97
C ALA A 46 -4.73 17.42 4.21
N PRO A 47 -4.90 16.86 3.00
CA PRO A 47 -6.17 16.88 2.31
C PRO A 47 -7.25 16.08 3.05
N SER A 48 -8.51 16.45 2.84
CA SER A 48 -9.64 15.69 3.38
C SER A 48 -9.72 14.30 2.75
N PHE A 49 -10.31 13.35 3.47
CA PHE A 49 -10.55 12.00 2.95
C PHE A 49 -11.27 12.01 1.60
N SER A 50 -12.30 12.86 1.42
CA SER A 50 -13.04 12.98 0.15
C SER A 50 -12.13 13.39 -1.02
N GLN A 51 -11.25 14.37 -0.82
CA GLN A 51 -10.33 14.81 -1.88
C GLN A 51 -9.34 13.69 -2.28
N ILE A 52 -8.87 12.92 -1.29
CA ILE A 52 -7.96 11.80 -1.51
C ILE A 52 -8.71 10.66 -2.20
N GLN A 53 -9.92 10.34 -1.76
CA GLN A 53 -10.78 9.32 -2.36
C GLN A 53 -11.04 9.62 -3.83
N ASP A 54 -11.39 10.85 -4.18
CA ASP A 54 -11.58 11.28 -5.57
C ASP A 54 -10.30 11.15 -6.40
N THR A 55 -9.16 11.54 -5.82
CA THR A 55 -7.86 11.45 -6.49
C THR A 55 -7.49 10.00 -6.76
N VAL A 56 -7.57 9.14 -5.74
CA VAL A 56 -7.27 7.71 -5.85
C VAL A 56 -8.21 7.04 -6.83
N SER A 57 -9.52 7.31 -6.76
CA SER A 57 -10.52 6.73 -7.66
C SER A 57 -10.18 7.00 -9.13
N ARG A 58 -9.82 8.23 -9.46
CA ARG A 58 -9.39 8.58 -10.83
C ARG A 58 -8.07 7.93 -11.21
N SER A 59 -7.10 7.88 -10.29
CA SER A 59 -5.79 7.28 -10.56
C SER A 59 -5.86 5.78 -10.83
N ILE A 60 -6.74 5.04 -10.16
CA ILE A 60 -6.84 3.59 -10.33
C ILE A 60 -7.77 3.17 -11.48
N GLN A 61 -8.64 4.08 -11.96
CA GLN A 61 -9.58 3.78 -13.03
C GLN A 61 -8.85 3.39 -14.33
N GLY A 62 -9.17 2.21 -14.86
CA GLY A 62 -8.56 1.69 -16.08
C GLY A 62 -7.12 1.19 -15.93
N ASN A 63 -6.56 1.20 -14.72
CA ASN A 63 -5.20 0.75 -14.44
C ASN A 63 -5.17 -0.59 -13.68
N ILE A 64 -4.06 -1.33 -13.82
CA ILE A 64 -3.80 -2.50 -12.99
C ILE A 64 -3.24 -2.04 -11.66
N ILE A 65 -3.85 -2.45 -10.55
CA ILE A 65 -3.35 -2.18 -9.19
C ILE A 65 -2.45 -3.33 -8.75
N VAL A 66 -1.27 -3.01 -8.27
CA VAL A 66 -0.33 -3.96 -7.64
C VAL A 66 -0.10 -3.52 -6.20
N GLY A 67 -0.18 -4.46 -5.26
CA GLY A 67 0.00 -4.15 -3.84
C GLY A 67 -0.06 -5.40 -2.98
N HIS A 68 0.02 -5.24 -1.66
CA HIS A 68 -0.19 -6.32 -0.68
C HIS A 68 -1.44 -6.00 0.14
N ARG A 69 -2.39 -6.94 0.22
CA ARG A 69 -3.68 -6.73 0.89
C ARG A 69 -4.45 -5.52 0.36
N VAL A 70 -4.49 -5.41 -0.97
CA VAL A 70 -5.16 -4.32 -1.71
C VAL A 70 -6.64 -4.20 -1.31
N TRP A 71 -7.29 -5.31 -0.95
CA TRP A 71 -8.68 -5.29 -0.48
C TRP A 71 -8.86 -4.46 0.80
N ASP A 72 -7.89 -4.47 1.73
CA ASP A 72 -7.98 -3.69 2.97
C ASP A 72 -7.85 -2.20 2.66
N PHE A 73 -6.95 -1.84 1.74
CA PHE A 73 -6.80 -0.48 1.25
C PHE A 73 -8.07 0.00 0.54
N LEU A 74 -8.60 -0.76 -0.42
CA LEU A 74 -9.82 -0.42 -1.15
C LEU A 74 -11.03 -0.31 -0.23
N SER A 75 -11.17 -1.23 0.73
CA SER A 75 -12.23 -1.18 1.74
C SER A 75 -12.12 0.06 2.64
N ALA A 76 -10.91 0.44 3.05
CA ALA A 76 -10.68 1.65 3.84
C ALA A 76 -10.98 2.92 3.04
N MET A 77 -10.73 2.91 1.73
CA MET A 77 -11.04 3.99 0.81
C MET A 77 -12.50 3.98 0.34
N GLY A 78 -13.30 2.96 0.66
CA GLY A 78 -14.66 2.81 0.12
C GLY A 78 -14.69 2.70 -1.41
N LEU A 79 -13.65 2.11 -2.01
CA LEU A 79 -13.49 1.95 -3.45
C LEU A 79 -13.58 0.48 -3.85
N THR A 80 -13.92 0.24 -5.11
CA THR A 80 -13.91 -1.09 -5.73
C THR A 80 -13.02 -1.09 -6.95
N HIS A 81 -12.35 -2.21 -7.22
CA HIS A 81 -11.53 -2.39 -8.42
C HIS A 81 -11.77 -3.78 -9.04
N PRO A 82 -11.76 -3.93 -10.37
CA PRO A 82 -11.93 -5.24 -11.01
C PRO A 82 -10.87 -6.23 -10.53
N ALA A 83 -11.30 -7.44 -10.15
CA ALA A 83 -10.40 -8.49 -9.70
C ALA A 83 -9.40 -8.91 -10.79
N ILE A 84 -9.82 -8.86 -12.06
CA ILE A 84 -8.96 -9.13 -13.23
C ILE A 84 -7.82 -8.11 -13.37
N ASP A 85 -8.00 -6.90 -12.85
CA ASP A 85 -7.02 -5.80 -12.89
C ASP A 85 -6.37 -5.56 -11.52
N THR A 86 -6.50 -6.51 -10.58
CA THR A 86 -5.85 -6.47 -9.27
C THR A 86 -4.76 -7.55 -9.19
N ARG A 87 -3.57 -7.17 -8.73
CA ARG A 87 -2.42 -8.05 -8.51
C ARG A 87 -2.00 -7.95 -7.05
N ASP A 88 -2.72 -8.69 -6.21
CA ASP A 88 -2.49 -8.69 -4.77
C ASP A 88 -1.43 -9.72 -4.37
N MET A 89 -0.29 -9.25 -3.85
CA MET A 89 0.85 -10.08 -3.45
C MET A 89 0.53 -11.03 -2.29
N ALA A 90 -0.49 -10.73 -1.47
CA ALA A 90 -0.95 -11.64 -0.43
C ALA A 90 -1.67 -12.87 -1.01
N LEU A 91 -2.29 -12.72 -2.20
CA LEU A 91 -3.08 -13.78 -2.86
C LEU A 91 -2.48 -14.27 -4.18
N TYR A 92 -1.36 -13.67 -4.62
CA TYR A 92 -0.78 -13.90 -5.94
C TYR A 92 -0.36 -15.36 -6.11
N ARG A 93 -0.99 -16.06 -7.06
CA ARG A 93 -0.87 -17.53 -7.22
C ARG A 93 0.59 -17.99 -7.42
N PRO A 94 1.42 -17.36 -8.27
CA PRO A 94 2.82 -17.78 -8.44
C PRO A 94 3.60 -17.74 -7.12
N LEU A 95 3.39 -16.68 -6.33
CA LEU A 95 4.05 -16.48 -5.05
C LEU A 95 3.56 -17.52 -4.01
N ARG A 96 2.25 -17.74 -3.90
CA ARG A 96 1.68 -18.76 -2.99
C ARG A 96 2.18 -20.18 -3.30
N ARG A 97 2.34 -20.52 -4.58
CA ARG A 97 2.89 -21.83 -4.99
C ARG A 97 4.33 -22.02 -4.52
N ARG A 98 5.17 -20.97 -4.59
CA ARG A 98 6.56 -21.02 -4.10
C ARG A 98 6.63 -21.12 -2.58
N LEU A 99 5.78 -20.39 -1.86
CA LEU A 99 5.76 -20.38 -0.39
C LEU A 99 5.27 -21.70 0.23
N LYS A 100 4.45 -22.48 -0.47
CA LYS A 100 3.73 -23.66 0.07
C LYS A 100 2.95 -23.37 1.37
N SER A 101 2.64 -22.10 1.63
CA SER A 101 1.91 -21.67 2.83
C SER A 101 0.41 -21.59 2.58
N ARG A 102 -0.37 -22.00 3.58
CA ARG A 102 -1.83 -21.84 3.60
C ARG A 102 -2.27 -20.48 4.15
N PHE A 103 -1.36 -19.76 4.82
CA PHE A 103 -1.63 -18.47 5.45
C PHE A 103 -1.11 -17.30 4.60
N ILE A 104 -1.70 -16.13 4.80
CA ILE A 104 -1.17 -14.88 4.24
C ILE A 104 0.16 -14.57 4.95
N VAL A 105 1.19 -14.28 4.16
CA VAL A 105 2.51 -13.90 4.65
C VAL A 105 2.67 -12.40 4.49
N ASP A 106 3.24 -11.74 5.50
CA ASP A 106 3.46 -10.30 5.49
C ASP A 106 4.45 -9.88 4.41
N LEU A 107 4.25 -8.68 3.86
CA LEU A 107 5.07 -8.13 2.78
C LEU A 107 6.56 -8.14 3.13
N SER A 108 6.93 -7.77 4.37
CA SER A 108 8.33 -7.78 4.82
C SER A 108 8.99 -9.15 4.72
N THR A 109 8.25 -10.21 5.04
CA THR A 109 8.73 -11.59 4.91
C THR A 109 8.83 -11.99 3.45
N LEU A 110 7.86 -11.60 2.61
CA LEU A 110 7.91 -11.86 1.17
C LEU A 110 9.12 -11.18 0.51
N VAL A 111 9.35 -9.91 0.80
CA VAL A 111 10.47 -9.12 0.27
C VAL A 111 11.79 -9.71 0.73
N ARG A 112 11.92 -10.08 2.01
CA ARG A 112 13.12 -10.74 2.52
C ARG A 112 13.40 -12.06 1.82
N TRP A 113 12.39 -12.90 1.60
CA TRP A 113 12.58 -14.21 0.99
C TRP A 113 12.82 -14.18 -0.52
N PHE A 114 12.17 -13.27 -1.25
CA PHE A 114 12.23 -13.26 -2.71
C PHE A 114 13.14 -12.19 -3.29
N LEU A 115 13.39 -11.10 -2.57
CA LEU A 115 14.24 -9.99 -3.02
C LEU A 115 15.52 -9.86 -2.19
N GLY A 116 15.68 -10.63 -1.10
CA GLY A 116 16.93 -10.69 -0.32
C GLY A 116 17.24 -9.43 0.49
N ARG A 117 16.25 -8.56 0.73
CA ARG A 117 16.41 -7.32 1.51
C ARG A 117 15.32 -7.17 2.56
N GLU A 118 15.58 -6.36 3.58
CA GLU A 118 14.62 -6.06 4.63
C GLU A 118 13.89 -4.74 4.35
N ILE A 119 12.64 -4.63 4.84
CA ILE A 119 11.80 -3.43 4.77
C ILE A 119 11.06 -3.24 6.08
N GLY A 120 10.50 -2.05 6.31
CA GLY A 120 9.77 -1.74 7.54
C GLY A 120 10.69 -1.50 8.75
N GLY A 121 11.93 -1.08 8.50
CA GLY A 121 12.84 -0.62 9.55
C GLY A 121 12.46 0.79 10.01
N GLY A 122 12.38 1.01 11.33
CA GLY A 122 12.02 2.30 11.91
C GLY A 122 10.50 2.49 12.01
N TYR A 123 9.97 3.51 11.33
CA TYR A 123 8.54 3.81 11.30
C TYR A 123 7.85 3.23 10.05
N GLU A 124 6.53 3.17 10.08
CA GLU A 124 5.70 2.72 8.96
C GLU A 124 5.99 3.54 7.68
N ASN A 125 6.47 2.87 6.64
CA ASN A 125 6.83 3.48 5.37
C ASN A 125 5.99 2.91 4.23
N SER A 126 4.86 3.56 3.95
CA SER A 126 3.92 3.17 2.88
C SER A 126 4.53 3.26 1.48
N LEU A 127 5.48 4.18 1.26
CA LEU A 127 6.19 4.32 -0.02
C LEU A 127 7.10 3.12 -0.27
N GLU A 128 7.87 2.70 0.73
CA GLU A 128 8.68 1.48 0.65
C GLU A 128 7.79 0.25 0.38
N ALA A 129 6.67 0.12 1.08
CA ALA A 129 5.74 -0.98 0.89
C ALA A 129 5.13 -1.02 -0.53
N ALA A 130 4.74 0.14 -1.08
CA ALA A 130 4.20 0.26 -2.44
C ALA A 130 5.26 -0.15 -3.48
N ALA A 131 6.46 0.44 -3.41
CA ALA A 131 7.55 0.13 -4.32
C ALA A 131 7.97 -1.35 -4.25
N SER A 132 8.11 -1.89 -3.04
CA SER A 132 8.43 -3.31 -2.82
C SER A 132 7.37 -4.26 -3.38
N SER A 133 6.08 -3.90 -3.31
CA SER A 133 5.01 -4.73 -3.88
C SER A 133 5.11 -4.81 -5.41
N VAL A 134 5.45 -3.70 -6.06
CA VAL A 134 5.64 -3.63 -7.52
C VAL A 134 6.90 -4.40 -7.94
N GLU A 135 8.01 -4.22 -7.23
CA GLU A 135 9.26 -4.96 -7.45
C GLU A 135 9.04 -6.48 -7.30
N LEU A 136 8.33 -6.88 -6.24
CA LEU A 136 7.98 -8.27 -6.00
C LEU A 136 7.07 -8.83 -7.10
N TYR A 137 6.12 -8.07 -7.60
CA TYR A 137 5.30 -8.51 -8.73
C TYR A 137 6.14 -8.74 -9.98
N ARG A 138 7.02 -7.78 -10.31
CA ARG A 138 7.92 -7.85 -11.48
C ARG A 138 8.85 -9.04 -11.44
N SER A 139 9.40 -9.42 -10.28
CA SER A 139 10.29 -10.58 -10.16
C SER A 139 9.61 -11.94 -10.42
N PHE A 140 8.27 -11.96 -10.45
CA PHE A 140 7.46 -13.13 -10.78
C PHE A 140 6.78 -13.03 -12.15
N GLN A 141 6.88 -11.89 -12.83
CA GLN A 141 6.51 -11.80 -14.24
C GLN A 141 7.63 -12.45 -15.05
N VAL A 142 7.30 -13.53 -15.77
CA VAL A 142 8.23 -14.13 -16.72
C VAL A 142 8.48 -13.08 -17.81
N PRO A 143 9.74 -12.79 -18.20
CA PRO A 143 9.98 -12.01 -19.41
C PRO A 143 9.32 -12.74 -20.57
N VAL A 144 8.47 -12.03 -21.32
CA VAL A 144 7.89 -12.56 -22.56
C VAL A 144 9.00 -12.76 -23.57
#